data_AF-A0AAV3Y0P6-F1
#
_entry.id   AF-A0AAV3Y0P6-F1
#
_cell.length_a   1.000
_cell.length_b   1.000
_cell.length_c   1.000
_cell.angle_alpha   90.00
_cell.angle_beta   90.00
_cell.angle_gamma   90.00
#
_symmetry.space_group_name_H-M   'P 1'
#
loop_
_entity.id
_entity.type
_entity.pdbx_description
1 polymer ?
#
loop_
_entity_poly.entity_id
_entity_poly.type
_entity_poly.pdbx_seq_one_letter_code
_entity_poly.pdbx_strand_id
1 'polypeptide(L)'
;MSYIYEGLHLEVDEEGIQGNENVDKLAKAALNRSSTSGKLICYSDLKPKINTYIKSVWQRDWDAEGANKLHEVLPNLGEDLHRRGEGAGRKLETAMCRLRVGHTWLTQSYLLKNEQQPFCYACDSLYTVRHILIECPDFQDTRRKYSF
;
A
#
# COMPACT_ATOMS: atom_id res chain seq x y z
N MET A 1 -65.54 9.10 -36.57
CA MET A 1 -66.00 9.78 -35.34
C MET A 1 -65.73 8.85 -34.17
N SER A 2 -64.89 9.33 -33.24
CA SER A 2 -64.61 8.88 -31.87
C SER A 2 -64.95 7.43 -31.46
N TYR A 3 -63.91 6.64 -31.19
CA TYR A 3 -63.98 5.39 -30.43
C TYR A 3 -64.25 5.70 -28.95
N ILE A 4 -65.25 5.06 -28.34
CA ILE A 4 -65.47 5.09 -26.90
C ILE A 4 -64.73 3.90 -26.31
N TYR A 5 -63.59 4.15 -25.66
CA TYR A 5 -62.94 3.20 -24.77
C TYR A 5 -63.57 3.36 -23.39
N GLU A 6 -64.46 2.46 -23.01
CA GLU A 6 -64.79 2.22 -21.61
C GLU A 6 -63.61 1.45 -20.98
N GLY A 7 -62.64 2.20 -20.46
CA GLY A 7 -61.53 1.68 -19.67
C GLY A 7 -61.92 1.64 -18.19
N LEU A 8 -61.83 0.45 -17.60
CA LEU A 8 -61.92 0.16 -16.17
C LEU A 8 -61.25 1.24 -15.30
N HIS A 9 -62.05 2.00 -14.56
CA HIS A 9 -61.60 2.71 -13.37
C HIS A 9 -61.66 1.73 -12.20
N LEU A 10 -60.60 0.95 -12.01
CA LEU A 10 -60.37 0.21 -10.76
C LEU A 10 -59.49 1.09 -9.86
N GLU A 11 -60.11 2.07 -9.19
CA GLU A 11 -59.58 2.56 -7.92
C GLU A 11 -59.80 1.44 -6.90
N VAL A 12 -58.80 0.57 -6.76
CA VAL A 12 -58.75 -0.33 -5.62
C VAL A 12 -58.27 0.51 -4.45
N ASP A 13 -59.22 1.11 -3.73
CA ASP A 13 -58.97 1.61 -2.40
C ASP A 13 -58.65 0.39 -1.53
N GLU A 14 -57.36 0.11 -1.33
CA GLU A 14 -56.86 -0.99 -0.48
C GLU A 14 -57.02 -0.67 1.02
N GLU A 15 -58.21 -0.22 1.42
CA GLU A 15 -58.58 -0.12 2.83
C GLU A 15 -58.84 -1.53 3.39
N GLY A 16 -58.02 -1.97 4.35
CA GLY A 16 -58.23 -3.20 5.13
C GLY A 16 -57.23 -4.34 4.91
N ILE A 17 -56.18 -4.15 4.08
CA ILE A 17 -55.09 -5.12 4.04
C ILE A 17 -54.19 -4.90 5.26
N GLN A 18 -54.33 -5.79 6.24
CA GLN A 18 -53.60 -5.77 7.52
C GLN A 18 -52.08 -5.59 7.33
N GLY A 19 -51.51 -6.13 6.25
CA GLY A 19 -50.11 -5.94 5.88
C GLY A 19 -49.75 -4.48 5.57
N ASN A 20 -50.55 -3.80 4.74
CA ASN A 20 -50.33 -2.39 4.39
C ASN A 20 -50.51 -1.48 5.61
N GLU A 21 -51.51 -1.74 6.45
CA GLU A 21 -51.69 -0.96 7.67
C GLU A 21 -50.52 -1.13 8.64
N ASN A 22 -49.96 -2.33 8.75
CA ASN A 22 -48.80 -2.57 9.59
C ASN A 22 -47.56 -1.87 9.04
N VAL A 23 -47.37 -1.89 7.72
CA VAL A 23 -46.29 -1.16 7.03
C VAL A 23 -46.43 0.35 7.24
N ASP A 24 -47.64 0.90 7.09
CA ASP A 24 -47.91 2.32 7.24
C ASP A 24 -47.76 2.80 8.70
N LYS A 25 -48.19 1.97 9.66
CA LYS A 25 -47.92 2.19 11.10
C LYS A 25 -46.43 2.20 11.41
N LEU A 26 -45.66 1.28 10.83
CA LEU A 26 -44.20 1.24 11.01
C LEU A 26 -43.50 2.43 10.36
N ALA A 27 -43.94 2.87 9.18
CA ALA A 27 -43.42 4.04 8.49
C ALA A 27 -43.68 5.33 9.30
N LYS A 28 -44.91 5.50 9.83
CA LYS A 28 -45.26 6.62 10.72
C LYS A 28 -44.48 6.59 12.04
N ALA A 29 -44.23 5.41 12.60
CA ALA A 29 -43.39 5.27 13.79
C ALA A 29 -41.92 5.63 13.53
N ALA A 30 -41.40 5.35 12.33
CA ALA A 30 -40.05 5.71 11.93
C ALA A 30 -39.86 7.22 11.76
N LEU A 31 -40.88 7.95 11.30
CA LEU A 31 -40.88 9.41 11.20
C LEU A 31 -40.78 10.11 12.58
N ASN A 32 -41.35 9.49 13.62
CA ASN A 32 -41.35 10.01 14.98
C ASN A 32 -40.12 9.61 15.81
N ARG A 33 -39.25 8.74 15.28
CA ARG A 33 -37.91 8.60 15.85
C ARG A 33 -37.20 9.90 15.56
N SER A 34 -36.98 10.69 16.61
CA SER A 34 -36.07 11.82 16.59
C SER A 34 -34.85 11.37 15.79
N SER A 35 -34.69 11.96 14.61
CA SER A 35 -33.61 11.64 13.71
C SER A 35 -32.39 11.74 14.58
N THR A 36 -31.82 10.59 14.93
CA THR A 36 -30.53 10.60 15.60
C THR A 36 -29.66 11.04 14.46
N SER A 37 -29.52 12.36 14.31
CA SER A 37 -28.43 13.02 13.65
C SER A 37 -27.23 12.67 14.52
N GLY A 38 -26.91 11.38 14.50
CA GLY A 38 -25.75 10.78 15.11
C GLY A 38 -24.66 11.34 14.27
N LYS A 39 -24.15 12.49 14.73
CA LYS A 39 -22.96 13.21 14.28
C LYS A 39 -22.24 12.38 13.23
N LEU A 40 -22.62 12.53 11.96
CA LEU A 40 -22.10 11.72 10.88
C LEU A 40 -20.60 11.98 10.89
N ILE A 41 -19.81 11.02 11.37
CA ILE A 41 -18.35 11.17 11.39
C ILE A 41 -17.96 11.33 9.93
N CYS A 42 -17.40 12.49 9.59
CA CYS A 42 -17.06 12.76 8.22
C CYS A 42 -16.03 11.72 7.77
N TYR A 43 -16.23 11.13 6.59
CA TYR A 43 -15.30 10.17 6.02
C TYR A 43 -13.86 10.74 5.96
N SER A 44 -13.72 12.05 5.76
CA SER A 44 -12.43 12.76 5.79
C SER A 44 -11.67 12.57 7.10
N ASP A 45 -12.38 12.45 8.22
CA ASP A 45 -11.77 12.39 9.56
C ASP A 45 -11.35 10.95 9.91
N LEU A 46 -12.02 9.96 9.31
CA LEU A 46 -11.68 8.54 9.45
C LEU A 46 -10.55 8.12 8.51
N LYS A 47 -10.46 8.73 7.33
CA LYS A 47 -9.48 8.36 6.29
C LYS A 47 -8.02 8.36 6.80
N PRO A 48 -7.53 9.37 7.55
CA PRO A 48 -6.19 9.34 8.12
C PRO A 48 -5.99 8.17 9.08
N LYS A 49 -6.96 7.89 9.95
CA LYS A 49 -6.88 6.80 10.94
C LYS A 49 -6.82 5.43 10.26
N ILE A 50 -7.66 5.22 9.24
CA ILE A 50 -7.67 4.00 8.43
C ILE A 50 -6.32 3.84 7.72
N ASN A 51 -5.81 4.89 7.09
CA ASN A 51 -4.52 4.83 6.40
C ASN A 51 -3.36 4.54 7.35
N THR A 52 -3.36 5.14 8.55
CA THR A 52 -2.36 4.84 9.57
C THR A 52 -2.43 3.38 10.02
N TYR A 53 -3.63 2.84 10.22
CA TYR A 53 -3.82 1.43 10.56
C TYR A 53 -3.35 0.49 9.44
N ILE A 54 -3.69 0.78 8.18
CA ILE A 54 -3.23 -0.03 7.05
C ILE A 54 -1.69 -0.01 6.98
N LYS A 55 -1.08 1.16 7.11
CA LYS A 55 0.39 1.30 7.13
C LYS A 55 1.03 0.53 8.28
N SER A 56 0.41 0.51 9.46
CA SER A 56 0.97 -0.24 10.61
C SER A 56 0.86 -1.75 10.43
N VAL A 57 -0.23 -2.24 9.81
CA VAL A 57 -0.35 -3.65 9.44
C VAL A 57 0.74 -4.02 8.43
N TRP A 58 0.92 -3.22 7.38
CA TRP A 58 1.97 -3.46 6.39
C TRP A 58 3.36 -3.44 6.99
N GLN A 59 3.65 -2.48 7.86
CA GLN A 59 4.93 -2.39 8.56
C GLN A 59 5.17 -3.64 9.43
N ARG A 60 4.15 -4.11 10.16
CA ARG A 60 4.25 -5.32 10.97
C ARG A 60 4.54 -6.57 10.13
N ASP A 61 3.84 -6.72 9.01
CA ASP A 61 4.04 -7.85 8.11
C ASP A 61 5.44 -7.77 7.47
N TRP A 62 5.92 -6.56 7.18
CA TRP A 62 7.26 -6.30 6.68
C TRP A 62 8.35 -6.66 7.71
N ASP A 63 8.15 -6.28 8.97
CA ASP A 63 9.08 -6.59 10.06
C ASP A 63 9.11 -8.09 10.39
N ALA A 64 8.03 -8.82 10.09
CA ALA A 64 8.00 -10.28 10.21
C ALA A 64 8.89 -10.97 9.17
N GLU A 65 9.11 -10.35 8.00
CA GLU A 65 9.96 -10.85 6.91
C GLU A 65 11.42 -10.35 7.06
N GLY A 66 11.97 -10.45 8.27
CA GLY A 66 13.28 -9.90 8.62
C GLY A 66 14.49 -10.56 7.94
N ALA A 67 14.31 -11.71 7.29
CA ALA A 67 15.35 -12.37 6.50
C ALA A 67 15.48 -11.82 5.06
N ASN A 68 14.77 -10.74 4.73
CA ASN A 68 14.80 -10.12 3.41
C ASN A 68 15.91 -9.07 3.31
N LYS A 69 16.77 -9.21 2.28
CA LYS A 69 17.80 -8.23 1.90
C LYS A 69 17.25 -6.80 1.74
N LEU A 70 15.99 -6.67 1.34
CA LEU A 70 15.33 -5.38 1.17
C LEU A 70 14.94 -4.74 2.51
N HIS A 71 14.70 -5.52 3.57
CA HIS A 71 14.41 -5.00 4.92
C HIS A 71 15.62 -4.27 5.51
N GLU A 72 16.83 -4.79 5.31
CA GLU A 72 18.08 -4.12 5.72
C GLU A 72 18.22 -2.70 5.14
N VAL A 73 17.64 -2.46 3.97
CA VAL A 73 17.79 -1.21 3.22
C VAL A 73 16.57 -0.30 3.36
N LEU A 74 15.40 -0.87 3.62
CA LEU A 74 14.16 -0.17 3.85
C LEU A 74 13.44 -0.80 5.05
N PRO A 75 13.90 -0.54 6.29
CA PRO A 75 13.24 -1.10 7.46
C PRO A 75 11.86 -0.46 7.67
N ASN A 76 11.70 0.83 7.34
CA ASN A 76 10.45 1.57 7.52
C ASN A 76 9.77 1.83 6.17
N LEU A 77 8.64 1.17 5.88
CA LEU A 77 7.87 1.36 4.65
C LEU A 77 7.25 2.76 4.54
N GLY A 78 7.06 3.44 5.69
CA GLY A 78 6.55 4.80 5.75
C GLY A 78 7.57 5.88 5.37
N GLU A 79 8.86 5.53 5.25
CA GLU A 79 9.87 6.45 4.77
C GLU A 79 9.77 6.62 3.26
N ASP A 80 9.70 7.88 2.85
CA ASP A 80 9.48 8.29 1.47
C ASP A 80 10.74 8.04 0.63
N LEU A 81 10.91 6.81 0.14
CA LEU A 81 12.02 6.46 -0.76
C LEU A 81 12.02 7.28 -2.04
N HIS A 82 10.84 7.75 -2.46
CA HIS A 82 10.65 8.62 -3.62
C HIS A 82 11.28 10.00 -3.39
N ARG A 83 11.27 10.49 -2.14
CA ARG A 83 11.90 11.78 -1.80
C ARG A 83 13.42 11.77 -1.76
N ARG A 84 14.04 10.58 -1.63
CA ARG A 84 15.51 10.44 -1.73
C ARG A 84 16.03 10.66 -3.16
N GLY A 85 15.15 10.81 -4.15
CA GLY A 85 15.47 11.06 -5.56
C GLY A 85 14.72 12.25 -6.18
N GLU A 86 14.05 13.11 -5.39
CA GLU A 86 13.39 14.29 -5.96
C GLU A 86 14.43 15.19 -6.65
N GLY A 87 14.38 15.22 -7.99
CA GLY A 87 15.35 15.93 -8.84
C GLY A 87 16.48 15.07 -9.42
N ALA A 88 16.62 13.82 -9.01
CA ALA A 88 17.52 12.86 -9.62
C ALA A 88 16.91 12.30 -10.90
N GLY A 89 17.61 12.37 -12.03
CA GLY A 89 17.13 11.76 -13.26
C GLY A 89 16.92 10.24 -13.11
N ARG A 90 15.97 9.66 -13.86
CA ARG A 90 15.59 8.23 -13.86
C ARG A 90 16.78 7.25 -13.83
N LYS A 91 17.89 7.60 -14.48
CA LYS A 91 19.12 6.80 -14.50
C LYS A 91 19.73 6.64 -13.11
N LEU A 92 19.82 7.73 -12.33
CA LEU A 92 20.39 7.73 -10.99
C LEU A 92 19.50 6.96 -10.02
N GLU A 93 18.19 7.15 -10.09
CA GLU A 93 17.21 6.39 -9.29
C GLU A 93 17.35 4.88 -9.55
N THR A 94 17.42 4.49 -10.83
CA THR A 94 17.59 3.08 -11.22
C THR A 94 18.91 2.51 -10.68
N ALA A 95 20.01 3.28 -10.77
CA ALA A 95 21.30 2.87 -10.25
C ALA A 95 21.25 2.70 -8.72
N MET A 96 20.67 3.66 -8.00
CA MET A 96 20.51 3.60 -6.55
C MET A 96 19.65 2.42 -6.11
N CYS A 97 18.52 2.15 -6.78
CA CYS A 97 17.69 0.99 -6.48
C CYS A 97 18.45 -0.33 -6.69
N ARG A 98 19.23 -0.46 -7.77
CA ARG A 98 20.06 -1.64 -8.02
C ARG A 98 21.14 -1.82 -6.96
N LEU A 99 21.81 -0.75 -6.55
CA LEU A 99 22.82 -0.80 -5.49
C LEU A 99 22.20 -1.21 -4.15
N ARG A 100 21.06 -0.60 -3.79
CA ARG A 100 20.30 -0.92 -2.58
C ARG A 100 19.96 -2.41 -2.49
N VAL A 101 19.38 -3.00 -3.52
CA VAL A 101 18.98 -4.42 -3.48
C VAL A 101 20.15 -5.38 -3.78
N GLY A 102 21.34 -4.86 -4.09
CA GLY A 102 22.48 -5.70 -4.45
C GLY A 102 22.40 -6.31 -5.85
N HIS A 103 21.60 -5.73 -6.76
CA HIS A 103 21.47 -6.14 -8.16
C HIS A 103 22.57 -5.56 -9.04
N THR A 104 23.82 -5.93 -8.74
CA THR A 104 24.96 -5.66 -9.63
C THR A 104 25.40 -6.92 -10.34
N TRP A 105 26.18 -6.78 -11.42
CA TRP A 105 26.76 -7.94 -12.09
C TRP A 105 27.60 -8.78 -11.13
N LEU A 106 28.51 -8.14 -10.38
CA LEU A 106 29.39 -8.84 -9.45
C LEU A 106 28.61 -9.58 -8.35
N THR A 107 27.61 -8.94 -7.74
CA THR A 107 26.94 -9.49 -6.56
C THR A 107 25.75 -10.39 -6.87
N GLN A 108 25.29 -10.51 -8.13
CA GLN A 108 24.08 -11.25 -8.49
C GLN A 108 24.23 -12.19 -9.69
N SER A 109 25.21 -11.98 -10.59
CA SER A 109 25.32 -12.78 -11.83
C SER A 109 25.52 -14.28 -11.58
N TYR A 110 26.13 -14.66 -10.45
CA TYR A 110 26.33 -16.06 -10.07
C TYR A 110 25.01 -16.85 -10.00
N LEU A 111 23.90 -16.22 -9.62
CA LEU A 111 22.58 -16.87 -9.58
C LEU A 111 22.08 -17.20 -10.99
N LEU A 112 22.33 -16.31 -11.96
CA LEU A 112 21.92 -16.52 -13.35
C LEU A 112 22.78 -17.59 -14.04
N LYS A 113 24.05 -17.71 -13.62
CA LYS A 113 25.01 -18.67 -14.17
C LYS A 113 25.06 -19.99 -13.41
N ASN A 114 24.34 -20.09 -12.28
CA ASN A 114 24.44 -21.19 -11.34
C ASN A 114 25.89 -21.46 -10.88
N GLU A 115 26.64 -20.39 -10.63
CA GLU A 115 28.02 -20.39 -10.15
C GLU A 115 28.06 -20.15 -8.63
N GLN A 116 29.23 -20.36 -8.02
CA GLN A 116 29.44 -19.97 -6.62
C GLN A 116 29.40 -18.45 -6.45
N GLN A 117 28.85 -18.00 -5.31
CA GLN A 117 28.82 -16.59 -4.98
C GLN A 117 30.26 -16.05 -4.85
N PRO A 118 30.58 -14.90 -5.47
CA PRO A 118 31.94 -14.38 -5.42
C PRO A 118 32.32 -13.95 -4.00
N PHE A 119 33.60 -14.15 -3.69
CA PHE A 119 34.17 -14.07 -2.36
C PHE A 119 35.34 -13.09 -2.32
N CYS A 120 35.39 -12.24 -1.30
CA CYS A 120 36.51 -11.37 -1.02
C CYS A 120 37.55 -12.11 -0.18
N TYR A 121 38.66 -12.49 -0.81
CA TYR A 121 39.75 -13.22 -0.14
C TYR A 121 40.46 -12.39 0.94
N ALA A 122 40.59 -11.08 0.76
CA ALA A 122 41.26 -10.21 1.73
C ALA A 122 40.47 -10.09 3.05
N CYS A 123 39.14 -10.18 2.99
CA CYS A 123 38.24 -9.97 4.13
C CYS A 123 37.56 -11.24 4.61
N ASP A 124 37.86 -12.39 4.00
CA ASP A 124 37.24 -13.69 4.27
C ASP A 124 35.69 -13.62 4.34
N SER A 125 35.08 -12.92 3.37
CA SER A 125 33.63 -12.68 3.35
C SER A 125 33.06 -12.60 1.94
N LEU A 126 31.74 -12.77 1.80
CA LEU A 126 31.06 -12.70 0.51
C LEU A 126 31.05 -11.28 -0.06
N TYR A 127 31.18 -11.16 -1.38
CA TYR A 127 30.97 -9.87 -2.03
C TYR A 127 29.49 -9.47 -1.95
N THR A 128 29.22 -8.39 -1.22
CA THR A 128 27.95 -7.66 -1.20
C THR A 128 28.20 -6.21 -1.60
N VAL A 129 27.14 -5.49 -2.00
CA VAL A 129 27.29 -4.05 -2.31
C VAL A 129 27.71 -3.28 -1.07
N ARG A 130 27.17 -3.63 0.10
CA ARG A 130 27.58 -3.09 1.41
C ARG A 130 29.06 -3.33 1.68
N HIS A 131 29.53 -4.56 1.45
CA HIS A 131 30.94 -4.89 1.63
C HIS A 131 31.84 -4.00 0.77
N ILE A 132 31.54 -3.88 -0.53
CA ILE A 132 32.33 -3.08 -1.47
C ILE A 132 32.30 -1.59 -1.12
N LEU A 133 31.10 -1.04 -0.86
CA LEU A 133 30.90 0.39 -0.69
C LEU A 133 31.18 0.91 0.72
N ILE A 134 31.24 0.07 1.75
CA ILE A 134 31.33 0.51 3.15
C ILE A 134 32.45 -0.19 3.92
N GLU A 135 32.57 -1.51 3.80
CA GLU A 135 33.32 -2.32 4.79
C GLU A 135 34.73 -2.72 4.32
N CYS A 136 34.87 -3.07 3.05
CA CYS A 136 36.08 -3.68 2.50
C CYS A 136 37.28 -2.71 2.56
N PRO A 137 38.39 -3.06 3.22
CA PRO A 137 39.60 -2.23 3.30
C PRO A 137 40.26 -1.99 1.94
N ASP A 138 40.22 -2.97 1.03
CA ASP A 138 40.83 -2.86 -0.30
C ASP A 138 40.24 -1.70 -1.12
N PHE A 139 38.97 -1.35 -0.86
CA PHE A 139 38.30 -0.25 -1.53
C PHE A 139 38.40 1.08 -0.76
N GLN A 140 39.10 1.15 0.36
CA GLN A 140 39.19 2.34 1.20
C GLN A 140 39.80 3.54 0.45
N ASP A 141 40.89 3.34 -0.30
CA ASP A 141 41.50 4.39 -1.12
C ASP A 141 40.55 4.92 -2.19
N THR A 142 39.79 4.02 -2.81
CA THR A 142 38.78 4.41 -3.80
C THR A 142 37.68 5.25 -3.14
N ARG A 143 37.19 4.86 -1.96
CA ARG A 143 36.17 5.64 -1.23
C ARG A 143 36.68 7.02 -0.84
N ARG A 144 37.94 7.14 -0.38
CA ARG A 144 38.58 8.42 -0.10
C ARG A 144 38.68 9.32 -1.34
N LYS A 145 38.99 8.73 -2.50
CA LYS A 145 39.11 9.46 -3.77
C LYS A 145 37.79 10.03 -4.26
N TYR A 146 36.68 9.29 -4.10
CA TYR A 146 35.37 9.65 -4.64
C TYR A 146 34.39 10.22 -3.61
N SER A 147 34.82 10.42 -2.37
CA SER A 147 34.08 10.98 -1.23
C SER A 147 32.61 10.54 -1.13
N PHE A 148 32.37 9.47 -0.36
CA PHE A 148 31.14 9.29 0.40
C PHE A 148 31.40 9.64 1.86
#